data_AF-A0A0U5CAX7-F1
#
_entry.id   AF-A0A0U5CAX7-F1
#
_cell.length_a   1.000
_cell.length_b   1.000
_cell.length_c   1.000
_cell.angle_alpha   90.00
_cell.angle_beta   90.00
_cell.angle_gamma   90.00
#
_symmetry.space_group_name_H-M   'P 1'
#
loop_
_entity.id
_entity.type
_entity.pdbx_description
1 polymer ?
#
loop_
_entity_poly.entity_id
_entity_poly.type
_entity_poly.pdbx_seq_one_letter_code
_entity_poly.pdbx_strand_id
1 'polypeptide(L)'
;MTSLFSQLAFSLLYLLTSSNALSITKQPRQEPNTTAWVDAPLKIKASHAALDAAYVSYSFEFQDFVHYTTNGSSNSSDLNQLTSSLLGHLYDRAGAYPMFRPGGEPQDLVVYVPDQEEALIALFDRGDVPYVVYQGPKFVDSVHALPKGLKIVFGLSIGEYTNEGYNNLLAQTENVWTSLGDRIHALEIGNEPEHFPALGIRPSGYSVEDYVSEWVDLSDRLSEALSLPKPIFQGGTFQAPSSGNKFNASRALDLGIAAGGNLKTMSEHQYMGARQGSCEPDTLLNRTIMLGHMANHEILVNNTLKQRHGYVLGETNSCSGHGKEGVSNAYAAAIWAVDYVLYAASFHVERVCLSGGNIHVKTLINETYISAYGIYQESDNRNNGRRTAVLKRVAILDKNPYDEKDGERPYTEFRIPHAKRGATYKKLSGLSPTDQSNVTWAGQTLTGDGLFVGDEEIQPVRNGKVFVGRGEAVLITL
;
A
#
# COMPACT_ATOMS: atom_id res chain seq x y z
N MET A 1 14.89 -1.13 10.82
CA MET A 1 14.25 0.18 10.49
C MET A 1 14.69 0.72 9.12
N THR A 2 15.96 1.04 8.88
CA THR A 2 16.43 1.68 7.61
C THR A 2 16.27 0.86 6.31
N SER A 3 16.14 -0.47 6.37
CA SER A 3 16.07 -1.33 5.17
C SER A 3 14.65 -1.59 4.63
N LEU A 4 13.62 -1.61 5.47
CA LEU A 4 12.25 -1.94 5.03
C LEU A 4 11.63 -0.78 4.23
N PHE A 5 11.81 0.45 4.72
CA PHE A 5 11.23 1.66 4.14
C PHE A 5 11.88 2.03 2.79
N SER A 6 13.19 1.83 2.69
CA SER A 6 13.91 1.99 1.42
C SER A 6 13.49 0.93 0.41
N GLN A 7 13.44 -0.36 0.77
CA GLN A 7 13.18 -1.46 -0.17
C GLN A 7 11.74 -1.63 -0.63
N LEU A 8 10.74 -1.25 0.18
CA LEU A 8 9.35 -1.15 -0.28
C LEU A 8 9.10 0.12 -1.11
N ALA A 9 9.94 1.15 -0.98
CA ALA A 9 9.97 2.28 -1.91
C ALA A 9 10.66 1.93 -3.25
N PHE A 10 11.72 1.10 -3.23
CA PHE A 10 12.46 0.65 -4.44
C PHE A 10 11.55 0.01 -5.52
N SER A 11 10.44 -0.63 -5.16
CA SER A 11 9.57 -1.36 -6.09
C SER A 11 8.45 -0.52 -6.73
N LEU A 12 7.78 0.31 -5.94
CA LEU A 12 6.54 0.96 -6.34
C LEU A 12 6.70 2.43 -6.72
N LEU A 13 7.90 3.00 -6.62
CA LEU A 13 8.16 4.39 -7.01
C LEU A 13 7.91 4.71 -8.49
N TYR A 14 7.73 3.71 -9.37
CA TYR A 14 8.12 3.87 -10.77
C TYR A 14 7.10 3.52 -11.87
N LEU A 15 5.87 3.13 -11.52
CA LEU A 15 4.87 2.72 -12.51
C LEU A 15 4.27 3.86 -13.37
N LEU A 16 4.54 5.14 -13.05
CA LEU A 16 3.90 6.31 -13.68
C LEU A 16 4.89 7.47 -13.93
N THR A 17 4.98 7.93 -15.19
CA THR A 17 5.42 9.27 -15.73
C THR A 17 6.59 10.06 -15.08
N SER A 18 7.48 10.77 -15.78
CA SER A 18 8.06 10.68 -17.15
C SER A 18 9.22 11.68 -17.33
N SER A 19 10.31 11.24 -17.98
CA SER A 19 11.27 12.00 -18.81
C SER A 19 11.94 13.30 -18.30
N ASN A 20 13.27 13.29 -18.26
CA ASN A 20 14.11 14.33 -18.90
C ASN A 20 15.52 13.80 -19.22
N ALA A 21 16.16 14.37 -20.26
CA ALA A 21 17.55 14.16 -20.75
C ALA A 21 18.12 12.71 -20.80
N LEU A 22 18.28 12.16 -22.01
CA LEU A 22 18.58 10.73 -22.23
C LEU A 22 20.07 10.38 -22.40
N SER A 23 20.50 9.34 -21.70
CA SER A 23 21.48 8.36 -22.22
C SER A 23 20.73 7.19 -22.85
N ILE A 24 20.95 6.91 -24.14
CA ILE A 24 20.35 5.75 -24.82
C ILE A 24 21.38 4.63 -24.87
N THR A 25 21.29 3.68 -23.93
CA THR A 25 22.12 2.48 -23.94
C THR A 25 21.70 1.55 -25.10
N LYS A 26 22.70 0.94 -25.76
CA LYS A 26 22.46 -0.13 -26.75
C LYS A 26 22.28 -1.44 -26.00
N GLN A 27 21.18 -2.15 -26.27
CA GLN A 27 21.08 -3.55 -25.84
C GLN A 27 22.26 -4.38 -26.38
N PRO A 28 22.86 -5.26 -25.58
CA PRO A 28 23.71 -6.33 -26.10
C PRO A 28 22.87 -7.27 -27.00
N ARG A 29 23.53 -8.01 -27.90
CA ARG A 29 22.88 -9.13 -28.60
C ARG A 29 22.71 -10.29 -27.60
N GLN A 30 21.50 -10.46 -27.10
CA GLN A 30 21.08 -11.63 -26.32
C GLN A 30 20.08 -12.44 -27.15
N GLU A 31 20.32 -13.75 -27.27
CA GLU A 31 19.34 -14.68 -27.83
C GLU A 31 18.37 -15.09 -26.71
N PRO A 32 17.05 -15.04 -26.92
CA PRO A 32 16.09 -15.34 -25.86
C PRO A 32 15.93 -16.85 -25.63
N ASN A 33 15.77 -17.27 -24.38
CA ASN A 33 15.50 -18.67 -24.03
C ASN A 33 14.06 -19.08 -24.39
N THR A 34 13.13 -18.13 -24.37
CA THR A 34 11.69 -18.32 -24.59
C THR A 34 11.08 -17.10 -25.30
N THR A 35 9.89 -17.23 -25.88
CA THR A 35 9.16 -16.11 -26.49
C THR A 35 7.69 -16.12 -26.07
N ALA A 36 7.18 -14.98 -25.64
CA ALA A 36 5.81 -14.77 -25.22
C ALA A 36 5.17 -13.56 -25.94
N TRP A 37 3.84 -13.52 -26.00
CA TRP A 37 3.08 -12.42 -26.60
C TRP A 37 2.24 -11.70 -25.56
N VAL A 38 2.26 -10.37 -25.59
CA VAL A 38 1.43 -9.51 -24.72
C VAL A 38 0.40 -8.78 -25.57
N ASP A 39 -0.78 -9.39 -25.72
CA ASP A 39 -1.90 -8.79 -26.45
C ASP A 39 -2.73 -7.88 -25.51
N ALA A 40 -2.34 -6.61 -25.49
CA ALA A 40 -2.96 -5.58 -24.66
C ALA A 40 -3.95 -4.74 -25.50
N PRO A 41 -5.28 -4.83 -25.32
CA PRO A 41 -6.21 -4.08 -26.16
C PRO A 41 -5.96 -2.57 -26.05
N LEU A 42 -5.81 -1.86 -27.17
CA LEU A 42 -5.48 -0.41 -27.18
C LEU A 42 -6.47 0.47 -26.41
N LYS A 43 -7.72 0.03 -26.28
CA LYS A 43 -8.78 0.71 -25.54
C LYS A 43 -9.59 -0.31 -24.75
N ILE A 44 -9.95 0.05 -23.51
CA ILE A 44 -10.94 -0.66 -22.71
C ILE A 44 -12.12 0.24 -22.41
N LYS A 45 -13.27 -0.37 -22.12
CA LYS A 45 -14.34 0.31 -21.39
C LYS A 45 -13.80 0.61 -19.99
N ALA A 46 -13.87 1.86 -19.54
CA ALA A 46 -13.71 2.14 -18.11
C ALA A 46 -14.97 1.59 -17.42
N SER A 47 -14.87 0.38 -16.86
CA SER A 47 -15.98 -0.30 -16.21
C SER A 47 -16.24 0.23 -14.81
N HIS A 48 -15.24 0.84 -14.18
CA HIS A 48 -15.23 1.33 -12.81
C HIS A 48 -14.48 2.68 -12.74
N ALA A 49 -14.35 3.26 -11.56
CA ALA A 49 -13.59 4.50 -11.36
C ALA A 49 -12.11 4.33 -11.81
N ALA A 50 -11.46 5.44 -12.17
CA ALA A 50 -10.02 5.47 -12.16
C ALA A 50 -9.55 5.32 -10.70
N LEU A 51 -8.43 4.63 -10.50
CA LEU A 51 -7.75 4.57 -9.21
C LEU A 51 -7.34 5.99 -8.80
N ASP A 52 -7.10 6.24 -7.51
CA ASP A 52 -6.67 7.55 -6.98
C ASP A 52 -5.20 7.86 -7.38
N ALA A 53 -4.79 9.14 -7.41
CA ALA A 53 -3.40 9.57 -7.53
C ALA A 53 -2.55 9.11 -6.32
N ALA A 54 -3.21 8.90 -5.18
CA ALA A 54 -2.73 8.22 -4.00
C ALA A 54 -3.44 6.86 -3.80
N TYR A 55 -3.69 6.12 -4.89
CA TYR A 55 -4.28 4.76 -4.88
C TYR A 55 -3.51 3.84 -3.95
N VAL A 56 -2.24 4.13 -3.74
CA VAL A 56 -1.42 3.32 -2.88
C VAL A 56 -0.72 4.26 -1.88
N SER A 57 -0.80 3.93 -0.59
CA SER A 57 -0.50 4.78 0.59
C SER A 57 0.45 4.09 1.60
N TYR A 58 0.64 4.47 2.87
CA TYR A 58 1.53 3.70 3.78
C TYR A 58 0.94 3.52 5.16
N SER A 59 0.99 2.29 5.71
CA SER A 59 0.61 1.98 7.09
C SER A 59 1.84 1.94 7.99
N PHE A 60 1.67 2.38 9.24
CA PHE A 60 2.70 2.47 10.27
C PHE A 60 2.13 1.99 11.59
N GLU A 61 2.94 1.28 12.38
CA GLU A 61 2.63 1.07 13.80
C GLU A 61 2.53 2.43 14.50
N PHE A 62 1.50 2.63 15.32
CA PHE A 62 1.16 3.93 15.88
C PHE A 62 2.31 4.56 16.69
N GLN A 63 2.99 3.75 17.50
CA GLN A 63 4.15 4.16 18.31
C GLN A 63 5.36 4.61 17.47
N ASP A 64 5.56 4.01 16.29
CA ASP A 64 6.74 4.29 15.47
C ASP A 64 6.55 5.46 14.51
N PHE A 65 5.31 5.95 14.34
CA PHE A 65 4.97 6.97 13.35
C PHE A 65 5.88 8.21 13.43
N VAL A 66 6.15 8.69 14.65
CA VAL A 66 7.04 9.84 14.91
C VAL A 66 8.49 9.62 14.45
N HIS A 67 8.98 8.38 14.41
CA HIS A 67 10.32 8.08 13.88
C HIS A 67 10.39 8.21 12.35
N TYR A 68 9.32 7.84 11.64
CA TYR A 68 9.24 7.97 10.19
C TYR A 68 9.02 9.41 9.71
N THR A 69 8.49 10.29 10.57
CA THR A 69 8.16 11.68 10.22
C THR A 69 9.15 12.70 10.78
N THR A 70 9.49 12.62 12.06
CA THR A 70 10.26 13.64 12.81
C THR A 70 11.43 13.03 13.61
N ASN A 71 12.00 11.91 13.14
CA ASN A 71 13.11 11.19 13.77
C ASN A 71 12.83 10.71 15.21
N GLY A 72 11.58 10.77 15.68
CA GLY A 72 11.16 10.47 17.06
C GLY A 72 10.99 11.70 17.94
N SER A 73 11.29 12.90 17.43
CA SER A 73 11.12 14.14 18.20
C SER A 73 9.71 14.71 18.06
N SER A 74 9.38 15.58 19.02
CA SER A 74 8.10 16.32 19.10
C SER A 74 8.24 17.73 18.50
N ASN A 75 8.97 17.85 17.38
CA ASN A 75 9.25 19.11 16.72
C ASN A 75 9.14 18.95 15.20
N SER A 76 8.23 19.71 14.58
CA SER A 76 7.97 19.68 13.13
C SER A 76 9.17 20.13 12.27
N SER A 77 10.20 20.74 12.87
CA SER A 77 11.43 21.15 12.19
C SER A 77 12.46 20.02 12.03
N ASP A 78 12.33 18.92 12.76
CA ASP A 78 13.24 17.76 12.74
C ASP A 78 12.77 16.70 11.73
N LEU A 79 12.42 17.15 10.52
CA LEU A 79 11.85 16.30 9.48
C LEU A 79 12.81 15.16 9.10
N ASN A 80 12.28 13.92 9.03
CA ASN A 80 13.04 12.78 8.55
C ASN A 80 13.40 12.96 7.05
N GLN A 81 14.69 13.14 6.76
CA GLN A 81 15.16 13.46 5.41
C GLN A 81 14.88 12.34 4.40
N LEU A 82 14.99 11.07 4.79
CA LEU A 82 14.69 9.93 3.93
C LEU A 82 13.21 9.95 3.50
N THR A 83 12.28 10.07 4.45
CA THR A 83 10.85 10.21 4.17
C THR A 83 10.56 11.43 3.30
N SER A 84 11.20 12.57 3.58
CA SER A 84 11.06 13.80 2.77
C SER A 84 11.48 13.58 1.30
N SER A 85 12.66 13.02 1.06
CA SER A 85 13.16 12.69 -0.29
C SER A 85 12.23 11.72 -1.02
N LEU A 86 11.81 10.63 -0.35
CA LEU A 86 10.92 9.63 -0.93
C LEU A 86 9.54 10.21 -1.27
N LEU A 87 8.95 11.02 -0.39
CA LEU A 87 7.68 11.71 -0.67
C LEU A 87 7.77 12.69 -1.83
N GLY A 88 8.88 13.43 -1.96
CA GLY A 88 9.15 14.27 -3.13
C GLY A 88 9.20 13.43 -4.42
N HIS A 89 9.97 12.34 -4.42
CA HIS A 89 10.08 11.45 -5.57
C HIS A 89 8.77 10.76 -5.97
N LEU A 90 7.89 10.45 -4.99
CA LEU A 90 6.54 9.96 -5.26
C LEU A 90 5.66 11.05 -5.88
N TYR A 91 5.67 12.26 -5.31
CA TYR A 91 4.89 13.38 -5.82
C TYR A 91 5.26 13.75 -7.27
N ASP A 92 6.56 13.83 -7.58
CA ASP A 92 7.07 14.17 -8.91
C ASP A 92 6.58 13.21 -10.02
N ARG A 93 6.23 11.97 -9.65
CA ARG A 93 5.86 10.88 -10.56
C ARG A 93 4.35 10.63 -10.63
N ALA A 94 3.69 10.63 -9.47
CA ALA A 94 2.25 10.38 -9.33
C ALA A 94 1.38 11.65 -9.44
N GLY A 95 1.96 12.84 -9.21
CA GLY A 95 1.23 14.11 -9.13
C GLY A 95 0.48 14.33 -7.80
N ALA A 96 0.64 13.43 -6.83
CA ALA A 96 0.06 13.49 -5.50
C ALA A 96 0.99 12.80 -4.49
N TYR A 97 0.84 13.14 -3.21
CA TYR A 97 1.48 12.40 -2.12
C TYR A 97 0.66 11.15 -1.78
N PRO A 98 1.30 10.05 -1.35
CA PRO A 98 0.57 8.95 -0.70
C PRO A 98 -0.15 9.46 0.56
N MET A 99 -1.11 8.69 1.07
CA MET A 99 -1.64 8.90 2.42
C MET A 99 -0.80 8.14 3.43
N PHE A 100 -0.74 8.58 4.68
CA PHE A 100 -0.15 7.81 5.77
C PHE A 100 -1.23 7.34 6.76
N ARG A 101 -1.09 6.12 7.30
CA ARG A 101 -2.01 5.50 8.25
C ARG A 101 -1.24 5.07 9.50
N PRO A 102 -1.11 5.93 10.53
CA PRO A 102 -0.71 5.49 11.87
C PRO A 102 -1.84 4.65 12.48
N GLY A 103 -1.54 3.39 12.78
CA GLY A 103 -2.49 2.38 13.25
C GLY A 103 -1.76 1.12 13.72
N GLY A 104 -2.18 -0.05 13.24
CA GLY A 104 -1.60 -1.33 13.65
C GLY A 104 -2.10 -1.78 15.03
N GLU A 105 -1.62 -2.93 15.50
CA GLU A 105 -2.00 -3.52 16.80
C GLU A 105 -1.90 -2.52 17.99
N PRO A 106 -0.89 -1.62 18.05
CA PRO A 106 -0.75 -0.67 19.15
C PRO A 106 -1.77 0.48 19.15
N GLN A 107 -2.56 0.66 18.08
CA GLN A 107 -3.60 1.69 17.99
C GLN A 107 -4.62 1.58 19.13
N ASP A 108 -5.05 0.36 19.46
CA ASP A 108 -6.05 0.11 20.50
C ASP A 108 -5.45 0.03 21.91
N LEU A 109 -4.17 0.38 22.02
CA LEU A 109 -3.44 0.58 23.28
C LEU A 109 -3.07 2.05 23.48
N VAL A 110 -3.55 2.95 22.62
CA VAL A 110 -3.33 4.39 22.73
C VAL A 110 -4.21 5.00 23.82
N VAL A 111 -3.59 5.81 24.68
CA VAL A 111 -4.24 6.68 25.68
C VAL A 111 -3.74 8.11 25.48
N TYR A 112 -4.65 9.05 25.25
CA TYR A 112 -4.31 10.47 25.10
C TYR A 112 -4.04 11.13 26.46
N VAL A 113 -2.97 11.92 26.54
CA VAL A 113 -2.51 12.61 27.75
C VAL A 113 -2.37 14.10 27.45
N PRO A 114 -3.34 14.95 27.85
CA PRO A 114 -3.40 16.36 27.43
C PRO A 114 -2.17 17.21 27.79
N ASP A 115 -1.51 16.90 28.91
CA ASP A 115 -0.38 17.67 29.45
C ASP A 115 1.00 17.04 29.13
N GLN A 116 1.06 16.00 28.30
CA GLN A 116 2.33 15.34 27.95
C GLN A 116 3.17 16.22 27.00
N GLU A 117 4.46 16.36 27.28
CA GLU A 117 5.35 17.17 26.43
C GLU A 117 5.78 16.43 25.16
N GLU A 118 5.91 15.11 25.22
CA GLU A 118 6.28 14.21 24.14
C GLU A 118 5.08 13.89 23.23
N ALA A 119 5.33 13.77 21.92
CA ALA A 119 4.35 13.34 20.93
C ALA A 119 3.80 11.94 21.22
N LEU A 120 4.70 10.98 21.52
CA LEU A 120 4.38 9.59 21.87
C LEU A 120 5.35 9.07 22.94
N ILE A 121 4.83 8.28 23.88
CA ILE A 121 5.61 7.45 24.81
C ILE A 121 5.03 6.04 24.79
N ALA A 122 5.75 5.08 24.22
CA ALA A 122 5.36 3.66 24.21
C ALA A 122 6.09 2.89 25.31
N LEU A 123 5.35 2.10 26.09
CA LEU A 123 5.91 1.26 27.17
C LEU A 123 5.77 -0.22 26.83
N PHE A 124 6.82 -0.98 27.10
CA PHE A 124 6.96 -2.39 26.73
C PHE A 124 7.28 -3.22 27.98
N ASP A 125 6.74 -4.44 28.08
CA ASP A 125 7.20 -5.46 29.04
C ASP A 125 8.05 -6.51 28.32
N ARG A 126 7.46 -7.16 27.30
CA ARG A 126 8.12 -8.18 26.47
C ARG A 126 7.63 -8.13 25.03
N GLY A 127 8.53 -8.33 24.08
CA GLY A 127 8.21 -8.34 22.65
C GLY A 127 8.40 -6.98 21.97
N ASP A 128 7.90 -6.87 20.75
CA ASP A 128 7.93 -5.70 19.87
C ASP A 128 6.62 -4.89 19.88
N VAL A 129 5.56 -5.38 20.53
CA VAL A 129 4.30 -4.67 20.77
C VAL A 129 4.32 -4.02 22.18
N PRO A 130 4.03 -2.71 22.32
CA PRO A 130 3.90 -2.06 23.62
C PRO A 130 2.62 -2.51 24.35
N TYR A 131 2.57 -2.40 25.67
CA TYR A 131 1.33 -2.64 26.44
C TYR A 131 0.48 -1.37 26.62
N VAL A 132 1.06 -0.19 26.36
CA VAL A 132 0.37 1.11 26.32
C VAL A 132 1.17 2.11 25.48
N VAL A 133 0.48 3.00 24.77
CA VAL A 133 1.07 4.11 24.03
C VAL A 133 0.42 5.42 24.49
N TYR A 134 1.16 6.28 25.19
CA TYR A 134 0.67 7.59 25.59
C TYR A 134 0.88 8.62 24.48
N GLN A 135 -0.22 9.18 23.96
CA GLN A 135 -0.19 10.24 22.95
C GLN A 135 -0.32 11.62 23.60
N GLY A 136 0.66 12.49 23.37
CA GLY A 136 0.58 13.90 23.78
C GLY A 136 0.03 14.80 22.67
N PRO A 137 -0.36 16.05 23.00
CA PRO A 137 -0.86 17.02 22.03
C PRO A 137 0.11 17.34 20.89
N LYS A 138 1.43 17.16 21.09
CA LYS A 138 2.45 17.40 20.05
C LYS A 138 2.54 16.30 18.99
N PHE A 139 1.74 15.23 19.07
CA PHE A 139 1.64 14.25 17.98
C PHE A 139 1.38 14.92 16.62
N VAL A 140 0.54 15.97 16.59
CA VAL A 140 0.19 16.68 15.36
C VAL A 140 1.38 17.37 14.68
N ASP A 141 2.46 17.69 15.41
CA ASP A 141 3.67 18.29 14.83
C ASP A 141 4.40 17.30 13.91
N SER A 142 4.29 16.00 14.20
CA SER A 142 4.80 14.93 13.34
C SER A 142 4.15 14.94 11.94
N VAL A 143 2.84 15.25 11.89
CA VAL A 143 2.10 15.43 10.64
C VAL A 143 2.38 16.78 10.00
N HIS A 144 2.53 17.86 10.79
CA HIS A 144 2.87 19.20 10.26
C HIS A 144 4.26 19.29 9.63
N ALA A 145 5.20 18.42 10.02
CA ALA A 145 6.48 18.25 9.32
C ALA A 145 6.31 17.76 7.86
N LEU A 146 5.28 16.95 7.60
CA LEU A 146 5.03 16.35 6.29
C LEU A 146 4.40 17.35 5.31
N PRO A 147 4.63 17.20 3.98
CA PRO A 147 4.08 18.10 2.97
C PRO A 147 2.56 18.31 3.09
N LYS A 148 2.10 19.57 2.99
CA LYS A 148 0.70 19.96 3.26
C LYS A 148 -0.36 19.20 2.43
N GLY A 149 0.02 18.68 1.27
CA GLY A 149 -0.86 17.86 0.41
C GLY A 149 -1.05 16.42 0.89
N LEU A 150 -0.16 15.90 1.74
CA LEU A 150 -0.24 14.56 2.30
C LEU A 150 -1.41 14.46 3.28
N LYS A 151 -2.19 13.38 3.14
CA LYS A 151 -3.38 13.08 3.94
C LYS A 151 -3.11 11.93 4.92
N ILE A 152 -3.88 11.89 6.01
CA ILE A 152 -3.76 10.90 7.08
C ILE A 152 -5.04 10.08 7.19
N VAL A 153 -4.93 8.75 7.29
CA VAL A 153 -5.99 7.88 7.83
C VAL A 153 -5.61 7.64 9.29
N PHE A 154 -6.24 8.37 10.21
CA PHE A 154 -5.79 8.41 11.60
C PHE A 154 -6.48 7.32 12.44
N GLY A 155 -5.69 6.39 12.98
CA GLY A 155 -6.16 5.36 13.89
C GLY A 155 -6.71 5.94 15.20
N LEU A 156 -7.87 5.45 15.61
CA LEU A 156 -8.57 5.77 16.84
C LEU A 156 -8.69 4.51 17.69
N SER A 157 -8.33 4.62 18.96
CA SER A 157 -8.42 3.53 19.92
C SER A 157 -9.87 3.20 20.25
N ILE A 158 -10.25 1.94 20.11
CA ILE A 158 -11.45 1.35 20.73
C ILE A 158 -11.07 0.50 21.96
N GLY A 159 -9.81 0.60 22.43
CA GLY A 159 -9.28 -0.20 23.53
C GLY A 159 -10.17 -0.22 24.77
N GLU A 160 -10.66 0.95 25.20
CA GLU A 160 -11.55 1.08 26.35
C GLU A 160 -12.95 1.60 25.96
N TYR A 161 -13.94 0.71 25.85
CA TYR A 161 -15.35 1.08 25.64
C TYR A 161 -16.06 1.36 26.97
N THR A 162 -15.66 2.44 27.64
CA THR A 162 -16.31 2.99 28.83
C THR A 162 -16.63 4.48 28.63
N ASN A 163 -17.27 5.13 29.60
CA ASN A 163 -17.43 6.59 29.57
C ASN A 163 -16.09 7.33 29.72
N GLU A 164 -15.12 6.75 30.43
CA GLU A 164 -13.77 7.33 30.60
C GLU A 164 -12.95 7.17 29.32
N GLY A 165 -12.93 5.96 28.75
CA GLY A 165 -12.32 5.69 27.44
C GLY A 165 -12.93 6.54 26.32
N TYR A 166 -14.25 6.71 26.28
CA TYR A 166 -14.89 7.65 25.34
C TYR A 166 -14.41 9.10 25.53
N ASN A 167 -14.31 9.59 26.77
CA ASN A 167 -13.84 10.96 27.02
C ASN A 167 -12.37 11.13 26.59
N ASN A 168 -11.54 10.11 26.76
CA ASN A 168 -10.16 10.09 26.29
C ASN A 168 -10.09 10.12 24.75
N LEU A 169 -10.85 9.23 24.09
CA LEU A 169 -10.98 9.16 22.64
C LEU A 169 -11.53 10.46 22.02
N LEU A 170 -12.51 11.10 22.67
CA LEU A 170 -13.04 12.40 22.26
C LEU A 170 -11.95 13.47 22.31
N ALA A 171 -11.17 13.56 23.40
CA ALA A 171 -10.08 14.52 23.54
C ALA A 171 -8.92 14.25 22.54
N GLN A 172 -8.60 12.98 22.28
CA GLN A 172 -7.66 12.57 21.23
C GLN A 172 -8.13 13.05 19.86
N THR A 173 -9.40 12.79 19.54
CA THR A 173 -10.02 13.13 18.26
C THR A 173 -10.11 14.65 18.07
N GLU A 174 -10.48 15.39 19.13
CA GLU A 174 -10.53 16.86 19.12
C GLU A 174 -9.15 17.47 18.84
N ASN A 175 -8.10 16.97 19.50
CA ASN A 175 -6.72 17.44 19.29
C ASN A 175 -6.29 17.30 17.82
N VAL A 176 -6.44 16.09 17.25
CA VAL A 176 -6.00 15.84 15.86
C VAL A 176 -6.91 16.51 14.85
N TRP A 177 -8.23 16.52 15.05
CA TRP A 177 -9.17 17.14 14.12
C TRP A 177 -9.01 18.66 14.06
N THR A 178 -8.87 19.32 15.22
CA THR A 178 -8.69 20.78 15.29
C THR A 178 -7.37 21.23 14.67
N SER A 179 -6.30 20.44 14.81
CA SER A 179 -4.98 20.77 14.28
C SER A 179 -4.80 20.42 12.79
N LEU A 180 -5.38 19.30 12.34
CA LEU A 180 -5.12 18.72 11.02
C LEU A 180 -6.26 18.96 10.02
N GLY A 181 -7.52 19.03 10.48
CA GLY A 181 -8.72 19.29 9.68
C GLY A 181 -8.76 18.49 8.38
N ASP A 182 -8.81 19.19 7.25
CA ASP A 182 -8.81 18.63 5.89
C ASP A 182 -7.62 17.68 5.57
N ARG A 183 -6.55 17.65 6.38
CA ARG A 183 -5.48 16.64 6.21
C ARG A 183 -5.92 15.24 6.65
N ILE A 184 -6.94 15.11 7.49
CA ILE A 184 -7.57 13.82 7.79
C ILE A 184 -8.36 13.36 6.56
N HIS A 185 -7.91 12.29 5.91
CA HIS A 185 -8.70 11.57 4.91
C HIS A 185 -9.81 10.77 5.57
N ALA A 186 -9.49 10.05 6.65
CA ALA A 186 -10.45 9.31 7.43
C ALA A 186 -10.00 9.16 8.88
N LEU A 187 -10.95 8.98 9.78
CA LEU A 187 -10.74 8.50 11.15
C LEU A 187 -11.03 6.99 11.16
N GLU A 188 -10.13 6.16 11.66
CA GLU A 188 -10.26 4.71 11.58
C GLU A 188 -10.45 4.13 12.99
N ILE A 189 -11.61 3.53 13.29
CA ILE A 189 -11.91 3.04 14.64
C ILE A 189 -11.59 1.55 14.77
N GLY A 190 -10.62 1.25 15.64
CA GLY A 190 -10.11 -0.10 15.92
C GLY A 190 -9.08 -0.61 14.91
N ASN A 191 -8.41 -1.70 15.28
CA ASN A 191 -7.46 -2.47 14.46
C ASN A 191 -7.53 -3.97 14.83
N GLU A 192 -7.83 -4.84 13.87
CA GLU A 192 -7.96 -6.31 14.05
C GLU A 192 -8.79 -6.72 15.29
N PRO A 193 -10.06 -6.28 15.41
CA PRO A 193 -10.91 -6.50 16.59
C PRO A 193 -11.16 -7.98 16.96
N GLU A 194 -11.02 -8.90 16.00
CA GLU A 194 -10.98 -10.34 16.23
C GLU A 194 -9.86 -10.80 17.19
N HIS A 195 -8.79 -10.01 17.33
CA HIS A 195 -7.68 -10.27 18.26
C HIS A 195 -7.90 -9.68 19.66
N PHE A 196 -8.89 -8.80 19.88
CA PHE A 196 -9.13 -8.17 21.19
C PHE A 196 -9.23 -9.17 22.37
N PRO A 197 -9.82 -10.38 22.21
CA PRO A 197 -9.78 -11.40 23.26
C PRO A 197 -8.40 -11.97 23.58
N ALA A 198 -7.51 -12.06 22.58
CA ALA A 198 -6.14 -12.53 22.75
C ALA A 198 -5.23 -11.46 23.38
N LEU A 199 -5.51 -10.19 23.08
CA LEU A 199 -4.82 -9.01 23.63
C LEU A 199 -5.34 -8.58 25.01
N GLY A 200 -6.43 -9.18 25.50
CA GLY A 200 -7.07 -8.81 26.77
C GLY A 200 -7.89 -7.52 26.73
N ILE A 201 -8.04 -6.91 25.55
CA ILE A 201 -8.84 -5.69 25.30
C ILE A 201 -10.34 -5.96 25.47
N ARG A 202 -10.79 -7.18 25.15
CA ARG A 202 -12.18 -7.64 25.38
C ARG A 202 -12.19 -9.04 26.00
N PRO A 203 -13.29 -9.46 26.65
CA PRO A 203 -13.46 -10.84 27.09
C PRO A 203 -13.52 -11.85 25.93
N SER A 204 -13.26 -13.13 26.23
CA SER A 204 -13.52 -14.22 25.30
C SER A 204 -14.99 -14.27 24.88
N GLY A 205 -15.22 -14.43 23.58
CA GLY A 205 -16.56 -14.41 22.96
C GLY A 205 -16.91 -13.13 22.22
N TYR A 206 -16.08 -12.08 22.30
CA TYR A 206 -16.25 -10.85 21.50
C TYR A 206 -16.41 -11.15 20.01
N SER A 207 -17.41 -10.53 19.39
CA SER A 207 -17.91 -10.88 18.06
C SER A 207 -17.92 -9.68 17.11
N VAL A 208 -18.15 -9.94 15.83
CA VAL A 208 -18.30 -8.88 14.81
C VAL A 208 -19.59 -8.09 15.04
N GLU A 209 -20.61 -8.71 15.65
CA GLU A 209 -21.81 -8.04 16.15
C GLU A 209 -21.48 -7.01 17.25
N ASP A 210 -20.63 -7.37 18.22
CA ASP A 210 -20.20 -6.46 19.28
C ASP A 210 -19.39 -5.29 18.69
N TYR A 211 -18.39 -5.58 17.86
CA TYR A 211 -17.57 -4.55 17.18
C TYR A 211 -18.43 -3.58 16.37
N VAL A 212 -19.39 -4.06 15.57
CA VAL A 212 -20.26 -3.17 14.79
C VAL A 212 -21.12 -2.31 15.71
N SER A 213 -21.59 -2.83 16.84
CA SER A 213 -22.36 -2.04 17.82
C SER A 213 -21.52 -0.95 18.47
N GLU A 214 -20.29 -1.27 18.91
CA GLU A 214 -19.38 -0.28 19.52
C GLU A 214 -18.92 0.76 18.49
N TRP A 215 -18.60 0.34 17.24
CA TRP A 215 -18.18 1.24 16.16
C TRP A 215 -19.28 2.25 15.77
N VAL A 216 -20.54 1.80 15.69
CA VAL A 216 -21.67 2.68 15.37
C VAL A 216 -21.89 3.71 16.49
N ASP A 217 -21.91 3.29 17.75
CA ASP A 217 -22.03 4.20 18.90
C ASP A 217 -20.93 5.27 18.92
N LEU A 218 -19.66 4.85 18.83
CA LEU A 218 -18.52 5.76 18.86
C LEU A 218 -18.49 6.70 17.66
N SER A 219 -18.73 6.20 16.45
CA SER A 219 -18.72 7.04 15.24
C SER A 219 -19.84 8.08 15.24
N ASP A 220 -21.04 7.76 15.75
CA ASP A 220 -22.13 8.74 15.87
C ASP A 220 -21.86 9.77 16.96
N ARG A 221 -21.41 9.34 18.15
CA ARG A 221 -21.10 10.23 19.28
C ARG A 221 -19.95 11.20 18.94
N LEU A 222 -18.88 10.72 18.32
CA LEU A 222 -17.77 11.57 17.85
C LEU A 222 -18.24 12.54 16.75
N SER A 223 -19.09 12.07 15.82
CA SER A 223 -19.64 12.93 14.76
C SER A 223 -20.49 14.06 15.31
N GLU A 224 -21.33 13.78 16.31
CA GLU A 224 -22.17 14.79 16.98
C GLU A 224 -21.32 15.76 17.80
N ALA A 225 -20.47 15.24 18.70
CA ALA A 225 -19.70 16.04 19.64
C ALA A 225 -18.72 17.01 18.94
N LEU A 226 -18.09 16.59 17.84
CA LEU A 226 -17.10 17.38 17.10
C LEU A 226 -17.63 17.96 15.78
N SER A 227 -18.93 17.79 15.49
CA SER A 227 -19.57 18.22 14.24
C SER A 227 -18.81 17.75 12.98
N LEU A 228 -18.35 16.49 12.99
CA LEU A 228 -17.53 15.93 11.92
C LEU A 228 -18.31 15.81 10.60
N PRO A 229 -17.67 15.99 9.44
CA PRO A 229 -18.32 15.76 8.15
C PRO A 229 -18.72 14.28 8.00
N LYS A 230 -19.90 14.01 7.44
CA LYS A 230 -20.34 12.64 7.14
C LYS A 230 -20.30 12.39 5.62
N PRO A 231 -19.67 11.31 5.12
CA PRO A 231 -18.89 10.31 5.85
C PRO A 231 -17.42 10.71 6.06
N ILE A 232 -16.83 10.27 7.17
CA ILE A 232 -15.40 10.47 7.51
C ILE A 232 -14.72 9.22 8.09
N PHE A 233 -15.47 8.21 8.52
CA PHE A 233 -14.89 7.07 9.24
C PHE A 233 -14.53 5.90 8.32
N GLN A 234 -13.33 5.35 8.48
CA GLN A 234 -12.96 4.04 7.97
C GLN A 234 -13.29 2.98 9.02
N GLY A 235 -13.80 1.83 8.60
CA GLY A 235 -14.28 0.80 9.51
C GLY A 235 -14.01 -0.62 9.06
N GLY A 236 -14.11 -1.54 10.02
CA GLY A 236 -14.00 -2.97 9.82
C GLY A 236 -12.60 -3.46 9.47
N THR A 237 -11.56 -2.83 10.01
CA THR A 237 -10.11 -3.11 9.92
C THR A 237 -9.73 -4.53 10.33
N PHE A 238 -10.23 -5.53 9.62
CA PHE A 238 -10.11 -6.94 9.97
C PHE A 238 -8.88 -7.58 9.31
N GLN A 239 -8.27 -8.54 10.01
CA GLN A 239 -7.29 -9.47 9.48
C GLN A 239 -7.83 -10.20 8.25
N ALA A 240 -6.90 -10.44 7.31
CA ALA A 240 -6.98 -11.35 6.16
C ALA A 240 -8.21 -12.30 6.14
N PRO A 241 -9.18 -12.07 5.24
CA PRO A 241 -10.43 -12.81 5.21
C PRO A 241 -10.20 -14.27 4.89
N SER A 242 -10.77 -15.16 5.68
CA SER A 242 -10.67 -16.61 5.53
C SER A 242 -12.00 -17.29 5.84
N SER A 243 -12.14 -18.58 5.49
CA SER A 243 -13.32 -19.36 5.84
C SER A 243 -13.52 -19.56 7.35
N GLY A 244 -12.49 -19.30 8.17
CA GLY A 244 -12.55 -19.31 9.63
C GLY A 244 -12.82 -17.93 10.25
N ASN A 245 -12.43 -16.83 9.59
CA ASN A 245 -12.65 -15.49 10.12
C ASN A 245 -14.09 -15.01 9.84
N LYS A 246 -14.83 -14.72 10.91
CA LYS A 246 -16.20 -14.17 10.83
C LYS A 246 -16.21 -12.65 10.71
N PHE A 247 -15.13 -12.00 11.11
CA PHE A 247 -14.91 -10.58 10.90
C PHE A 247 -14.51 -10.39 9.42
N ASN A 248 -15.38 -9.72 8.66
CA ASN A 248 -15.15 -9.32 7.28
C ASN A 248 -16.11 -8.19 6.90
N ALA A 249 -15.75 -7.40 5.90
CA ALA A 249 -16.48 -6.20 5.50
C ALA A 249 -17.92 -6.48 5.06
N SER A 250 -18.18 -7.62 4.41
CA SER A 250 -19.54 -8.00 4.00
C SER A 250 -20.42 -8.22 5.22
N ARG A 251 -19.93 -8.93 6.25
CA ARG A 251 -20.67 -9.18 7.48
C ARG A 251 -20.93 -7.90 8.26
N ALA A 252 -19.93 -7.01 8.36
CA ALA A 252 -20.09 -5.72 9.05
C ALA A 252 -21.12 -4.80 8.37
N LEU A 253 -21.15 -4.77 7.03
CA LEU A 253 -22.17 -4.06 6.26
C LEU A 253 -23.57 -4.66 6.45
N ASP A 254 -23.69 -5.99 6.40
CA ASP A 254 -24.96 -6.71 6.64
C ASP A 254 -25.49 -6.51 8.08
N LEU A 255 -24.60 -6.20 9.03
CA LEU A 255 -24.93 -5.83 10.42
C LEU A 255 -25.27 -4.35 10.60
N GLY A 256 -25.15 -3.53 9.56
CA GLY A 256 -25.55 -2.12 9.59
C GLY A 256 -24.49 -1.13 10.03
N ILE A 257 -23.19 -1.45 9.96
CA ILE A 257 -22.09 -0.51 10.27
C ILE A 257 -22.20 0.82 9.48
N ALA A 258 -22.81 0.80 8.30
CA ALA A 258 -23.06 1.98 7.47
C ALA A 258 -24.31 2.82 7.86
N ALA A 259 -25.17 2.36 8.77
CA ALA A 259 -26.53 2.88 8.94
C ALA A 259 -26.58 4.37 9.37
N GLY A 260 -25.63 4.83 10.19
CA GLY A 260 -25.52 6.24 10.63
C GLY A 260 -24.95 7.21 9.57
N GLY A 261 -24.54 6.71 8.40
CA GLY A 261 -23.94 7.51 7.32
C GLY A 261 -22.51 7.98 7.59
N ASN A 262 -21.87 7.50 8.67
CA ASN A 262 -20.51 7.87 9.08
C ASN A 262 -19.44 7.18 8.24
N LEU A 263 -19.75 5.97 7.77
CA LEU A 263 -18.84 5.09 7.06
C LEU A 263 -18.47 5.63 5.67
N LYS A 264 -17.18 5.81 5.47
CA LYS A 264 -16.56 6.24 4.22
C LYS A 264 -16.07 5.05 3.39
N THR A 265 -15.36 4.13 4.04
CA THR A 265 -14.69 2.98 3.43
C THR A 265 -14.66 1.81 4.40
N MET A 266 -14.80 0.59 3.87
CA MET A 266 -14.41 -0.62 4.59
C MET A 266 -12.93 -0.90 4.34
N SER A 267 -12.20 -1.34 5.36
CA SER A 267 -10.76 -1.61 5.33
C SER A 267 -10.49 -3.03 5.77
N GLU A 268 -9.68 -3.81 5.07
CA GLU A 268 -9.16 -5.09 5.61
C GLU A 268 -7.66 -5.20 5.40
N HIS A 269 -7.05 -6.17 6.06
CA HIS A 269 -5.61 -6.37 6.06
C HIS A 269 -5.22 -7.62 5.27
N GLN A 270 -3.99 -7.70 4.77
CA GLN A 270 -3.49 -8.93 4.14
C GLN A 270 -1.96 -9.03 4.14
N TYR A 271 -1.46 -10.18 4.57
CA TYR A 271 -0.04 -10.54 4.51
C TYR A 271 0.17 -11.86 3.75
N MET A 272 1.32 -12.04 3.08
CA MET A 272 1.62 -13.30 2.35
C MET A 272 2.04 -14.45 3.28
N GLY A 273 2.38 -14.15 4.53
CA GLY A 273 2.73 -15.13 5.55
C GLY A 273 3.20 -14.45 6.83
N ALA A 274 3.59 -15.25 7.83
CA ALA A 274 4.13 -14.76 9.09
C ALA A 274 5.66 -14.79 9.11
N ARG A 275 6.29 -13.83 9.82
CA ARG A 275 7.76 -13.78 10.06
C ARG A 275 8.30 -15.08 10.65
N GLN A 276 7.60 -15.68 11.61
CA GLN A 276 7.95 -16.97 12.23
C GLN A 276 7.24 -18.15 11.56
N GLY A 277 7.21 -18.20 10.22
CA GLY A 277 6.49 -19.25 9.50
C GLY A 277 6.58 -19.16 7.98
N SER A 278 5.43 -19.19 7.32
CA SER A 278 5.24 -19.42 5.87
C SER A 278 5.82 -18.37 4.92
N CYS A 279 6.36 -17.26 5.42
CA CYS A 279 6.87 -16.18 4.58
C CYS A 279 8.34 -16.45 4.17
N GLU A 280 8.55 -16.86 2.92
CA GLU A 280 9.86 -17.05 2.30
C GLU A 280 9.91 -16.36 0.93
N PRO A 281 11.11 -16.10 0.34
CA PRO A 281 11.21 -15.44 -0.96
C PRO A 281 10.41 -16.17 -2.06
N ASP A 282 10.45 -17.51 -2.06
CA ASP A 282 9.68 -18.34 -3.00
C ASP A 282 8.16 -18.19 -2.80
N THR A 283 7.68 -17.98 -1.57
CA THR A 283 6.27 -17.68 -1.27
C THR A 283 5.83 -16.37 -1.93
N LEU A 284 6.70 -15.36 -1.94
CA LEU A 284 6.42 -14.05 -2.56
C LEU A 284 6.49 -14.10 -4.10
N LEU A 285 7.45 -14.84 -4.65
CA LEU A 285 7.60 -14.99 -6.11
C LEU A 285 6.48 -15.84 -6.72
N ASN A 286 5.97 -16.84 -6.00
CA ASN A 286 4.89 -17.73 -6.48
C ASN A 286 3.52 -17.01 -6.52
N ARG A 287 3.11 -16.62 -7.72
CA ARG A 287 1.84 -15.92 -7.95
C ARG A 287 0.61 -16.73 -7.53
N THR A 288 0.64 -18.06 -7.65
CA THR A 288 -0.52 -18.90 -7.28
C THR A 288 -0.87 -18.80 -5.81
N ILE A 289 0.13 -18.64 -4.94
CA ILE A 289 -0.09 -18.39 -3.51
C ILE A 289 -0.74 -17.02 -3.31
N MET A 290 -0.22 -15.98 -3.97
CA MET A 290 -0.77 -14.62 -3.91
C MET A 290 -2.23 -14.54 -4.38
N LEU A 291 -2.57 -15.23 -5.48
CA LEU A 291 -3.95 -15.34 -5.96
C LEU A 291 -4.86 -16.04 -4.94
N GLY A 292 -4.35 -17.05 -4.23
CA GLY A 292 -5.06 -17.73 -3.15
C GLY A 292 -5.43 -16.80 -1.98
N HIS A 293 -4.51 -15.94 -1.56
CA HIS A 293 -4.79 -14.90 -0.56
C HIS A 293 -5.81 -13.87 -1.07
N MET A 294 -5.66 -13.42 -2.32
CA MET A 294 -6.48 -12.34 -2.87
C MET A 294 -7.90 -12.74 -3.28
N ALA A 295 -8.18 -14.04 -3.46
CA ALA A 295 -9.47 -14.55 -3.90
C ALA A 295 -10.65 -14.17 -2.97
N ASN A 296 -10.43 -14.11 -1.64
CA ASN A 296 -11.47 -13.70 -0.71
C ASN A 296 -11.74 -12.18 -0.78
N HIS A 297 -10.70 -11.37 -0.98
CA HIS A 297 -10.86 -9.93 -1.19
C HIS A 297 -11.67 -9.62 -2.46
N GLU A 298 -11.50 -10.37 -3.56
CA GLU A 298 -12.33 -10.22 -4.77
C GLU A 298 -13.83 -10.42 -4.48
N ILE A 299 -14.19 -11.36 -3.59
CA ILE A 299 -15.57 -11.60 -3.18
C ILE A 299 -16.09 -10.43 -2.34
N LEU A 300 -15.29 -9.95 -1.38
CA LEU A 300 -15.67 -8.88 -0.47
C LEU A 300 -15.81 -7.54 -1.17
N VAL A 301 -14.88 -7.17 -2.06
CA VAL A 301 -14.99 -5.99 -2.93
C VAL A 301 -16.27 -6.03 -3.74
N ASN A 302 -16.61 -7.17 -4.36
CA ASN A 302 -17.85 -7.30 -5.10
C ASN A 302 -19.10 -7.18 -4.20
N ASN A 303 -19.01 -7.49 -2.91
CA ASN A 303 -20.13 -7.35 -1.97
C ASN A 303 -20.25 -5.91 -1.43
N THR A 304 -19.16 -5.27 -1.04
CA THR A 304 -19.17 -3.87 -0.58
C THR A 304 -19.65 -2.92 -1.69
N LEU A 305 -19.21 -3.14 -2.94
CA LEU A 305 -19.65 -2.34 -4.09
C LEU A 305 -21.14 -2.51 -4.42
N LYS A 306 -21.73 -3.71 -4.24
CA LYS A 306 -23.20 -3.89 -4.35
C LYS A 306 -23.95 -3.06 -3.29
N GLN A 307 -23.35 -2.93 -2.10
CA GLN A 307 -23.85 -2.09 -1.01
C GLN A 307 -23.41 -0.62 -1.13
N ARG A 308 -22.72 -0.24 -2.21
CA ARG A 308 -22.21 1.11 -2.52
C ARG A 308 -21.15 1.67 -1.56
N HIS A 309 -20.36 0.80 -0.93
CA HIS A 309 -19.24 1.20 -0.08
C HIS A 309 -17.91 0.82 -0.72
N GLY A 310 -16.92 1.70 -0.56
CA GLY A 310 -15.55 1.46 -0.98
C GLY A 310 -14.85 0.40 -0.13
N TYR A 311 -13.82 -0.23 -0.68
CA TYR A 311 -13.02 -1.27 -0.03
C TYR A 311 -11.53 -0.97 -0.18
N VAL A 312 -10.80 -0.96 0.92
CA VAL A 312 -9.35 -0.71 0.93
C VAL A 312 -8.59 -1.86 1.60
N LEU A 313 -7.34 -2.05 1.21
CA LEU A 313 -6.37 -2.80 1.99
C LEU A 313 -5.60 -1.81 2.87
N GLY A 314 -6.13 -1.56 4.08
CA GLY A 314 -5.61 -0.54 5.01
C GLY A 314 -4.25 -0.89 5.59
N GLU A 315 -3.94 -2.19 5.71
CA GLU A 315 -2.65 -2.69 6.16
C GLU A 315 -2.24 -3.90 5.33
N THR A 316 -1.01 -3.91 4.81
CA THR A 316 -0.50 -5.05 4.05
C THR A 316 1.02 -5.01 3.95
N ASN A 317 1.65 -6.18 3.95
CA ASN A 317 3.05 -6.33 3.63
C ASN A 317 3.34 -7.77 3.17
N SER A 318 4.59 -8.04 2.82
CA SER A 318 5.09 -9.39 2.55
C SER A 318 4.89 -10.32 3.75
N CYS A 319 5.46 -10.02 4.91
CA CYS A 319 5.35 -10.84 6.12
C CYS A 319 4.77 -10.05 7.30
N SER A 320 3.85 -10.64 8.07
CA SER A 320 3.37 -10.06 9.34
C SER A 320 4.42 -10.19 10.45
N GLY A 321 4.29 -9.39 11.51
CA GLY A 321 5.29 -9.26 12.58
C GLY A 321 6.45 -8.33 12.20
N HIS A 322 6.12 -7.17 11.61
CA HIS A 322 7.02 -6.12 11.11
C HIS A 322 7.97 -6.55 9.96
N GLY A 323 7.61 -7.61 9.22
CA GLY A 323 8.42 -8.16 8.14
C GLY A 323 9.48 -9.16 8.60
N LYS A 324 10.07 -9.89 7.65
CA LYS A 324 11.12 -10.89 7.90
C LYS A 324 12.44 -10.48 7.24
N GLU A 325 13.52 -10.50 8.00
CA GLU A 325 14.86 -10.20 7.49
C GLU A 325 15.27 -11.21 6.39
N GLY A 326 15.87 -10.72 5.30
CA GLY A 326 16.23 -11.52 4.14
C GLY A 326 15.06 -11.89 3.21
N VAL A 327 13.84 -11.43 3.53
CA VAL A 327 12.62 -11.69 2.74
C VAL A 327 11.88 -10.39 2.44
N SER A 328 11.46 -9.66 3.48
CA SER A 328 10.73 -8.38 3.38
C SER A 328 11.64 -7.19 3.07
N ASN A 329 12.90 -7.27 3.46
CA ASN A 329 13.98 -6.37 3.02
C ASN A 329 14.92 -7.07 2.04
N ALA A 330 14.33 -7.80 1.09
CA ALA A 330 15.05 -8.36 -0.05
C ALA A 330 14.31 -8.11 -1.36
N TYR A 331 15.04 -8.25 -2.47
CA TYR A 331 14.55 -8.00 -3.82
C TYR A 331 13.30 -8.81 -4.20
N ALA A 332 13.09 -10.01 -3.63
CA ALA A 332 11.86 -10.78 -3.79
C ALA A 332 10.59 -10.01 -3.35
N ALA A 333 10.66 -9.27 -2.24
CA ALA A 333 9.56 -8.40 -1.81
C ALA A 333 9.37 -7.21 -2.76
N ALA A 334 10.44 -6.69 -3.35
CA ALA A 334 10.35 -5.61 -4.32
C ALA A 334 9.54 -6.04 -5.56
N ILE A 335 9.92 -7.13 -6.23
CA ILE A 335 9.19 -7.60 -7.42
C ILE A 335 7.78 -8.14 -7.08
N TRP A 336 7.59 -8.72 -5.89
CA TRP A 336 6.26 -9.11 -5.39
C TRP A 336 5.33 -7.91 -5.21
N ALA A 337 5.80 -6.82 -4.60
CA ALA A 337 4.95 -5.66 -4.29
C ALA A 337 4.36 -5.01 -5.57
N VAL A 338 5.14 -4.99 -6.67
CA VAL A 338 4.65 -4.56 -7.99
C VAL A 338 3.51 -5.46 -8.48
N ASP A 339 3.68 -6.79 -8.36
CA ASP A 339 2.68 -7.76 -8.80
C ASP A 339 1.39 -7.69 -7.96
N TYR A 340 1.56 -7.54 -6.65
CA TYR A 340 0.50 -7.51 -5.65
C TYR A 340 -0.40 -6.27 -5.80
N VAL A 341 0.20 -5.08 -5.90
CA VAL A 341 -0.53 -3.81 -6.07
C VAL A 341 -1.24 -3.75 -7.43
N LEU A 342 -0.59 -4.18 -8.51
CA LEU A 342 -1.22 -4.23 -9.83
C LEU A 342 -2.34 -5.29 -9.91
N TYR A 343 -2.25 -6.37 -9.13
CA TYR A 343 -3.35 -7.33 -9.02
C TYR A 343 -4.54 -6.76 -8.24
N ALA A 344 -4.32 -6.19 -7.04
CA ALA A 344 -5.36 -5.52 -6.25
C ALA A 344 -6.10 -4.44 -7.05
N ALA A 345 -5.34 -3.66 -7.83
CA ALA A 345 -5.84 -2.63 -8.73
C ALA A 345 -6.79 -3.15 -9.82
N SER A 346 -6.67 -4.43 -10.19
CA SER A 346 -7.44 -5.03 -11.29
C SER A 346 -8.86 -5.44 -10.89
N PHE A 347 -9.18 -5.49 -9.59
CA PHE A 347 -10.48 -5.95 -9.07
C PHE A 347 -11.20 -4.98 -8.11
N HIS A 348 -10.80 -3.70 -8.07
CA HIS A 348 -11.49 -2.59 -7.37
C HIS A 348 -11.31 -2.53 -5.85
N VAL A 349 -10.16 -2.99 -5.37
CA VAL A 349 -9.61 -2.35 -4.17
C VAL A 349 -9.40 -0.86 -4.51
N GLU A 350 -9.96 0.05 -3.70
CA GLU A 350 -9.92 1.50 -3.92
C GLU A 350 -8.64 2.15 -3.41
N ARG A 351 -7.98 1.51 -2.43
CA ARG A 351 -6.66 1.90 -1.92
C ARG A 351 -5.95 0.71 -1.31
N VAL A 352 -4.63 0.63 -1.48
CA VAL A 352 -3.75 -0.33 -0.78
C VAL A 352 -2.66 0.46 -0.06
N CYS A 353 -2.18 0.09 1.11
CA CYS A 353 -1.11 0.88 1.74
C CYS A 353 0.35 0.54 1.28
N LEU A 354 0.70 0.79 -0.02
CA LEU A 354 2.07 1.04 -0.61
C LEU A 354 2.24 2.28 -1.64
N SER A 355 2.62 2.18 -2.95
CA SER A 355 2.75 3.38 -3.88
C SER A 355 2.11 3.29 -5.32
N GLY A 356 1.32 4.31 -5.78
CA GLY A 356 0.72 4.40 -7.15
C GLY A 356 -0.49 5.36 -7.36
N GLY A 357 -0.84 5.67 -8.64
CA GLY A 357 -1.70 6.83 -9.04
C GLY A 357 -2.82 6.64 -10.11
N ASN A 358 -3.39 7.76 -10.62
CA ASN A 358 -4.67 7.87 -11.40
C ASN A 358 -4.75 7.07 -12.72
N ILE A 359 -5.05 5.76 -12.66
CA ILE A 359 -5.08 4.84 -13.82
C ILE A 359 -6.18 3.78 -13.70
N HIS A 360 -6.36 2.95 -14.74
CA HIS A 360 -6.98 1.62 -14.62
C HIS A 360 -5.95 0.54 -14.95
N VAL A 361 -6.04 -0.62 -14.29
CA VAL A 361 -5.14 -1.76 -14.50
C VAL A 361 -5.92 -2.96 -15.03
N LYS A 362 -5.34 -3.70 -15.97
CA LYS A 362 -5.89 -4.98 -16.46
C LYS A 362 -4.78 -6.03 -16.58
N THR A 363 -4.95 -7.17 -15.93
CA THR A 363 -4.10 -8.35 -16.09
C THR A 363 -4.12 -8.86 -17.55
N LEU A 364 -2.95 -9.19 -18.08
CA LEU A 364 -2.70 -9.64 -19.46
C LEU A 364 -2.07 -11.04 -19.50
N ILE A 365 -1.13 -11.32 -18.59
CA ILE A 365 -0.55 -12.65 -18.35
C ILE A 365 -0.72 -12.96 -16.86
N ASN A 366 -1.09 -14.20 -16.54
CA ASN A 366 -1.44 -14.66 -15.20
C ASN A 366 -0.88 -16.07 -14.93
N GLU A 367 0.43 -16.23 -15.08
CA GLU A 367 1.14 -17.51 -14.86
C GLU A 367 1.84 -17.52 -13.48
N THR A 368 2.26 -18.69 -13.00
CA THR A 368 2.86 -18.87 -11.66
C THR A 368 4.03 -17.92 -11.38
N TYR A 369 4.88 -17.67 -12.38
CA TYR A 369 6.06 -16.81 -12.25
C TYR A 369 6.12 -15.68 -13.28
N ILE A 370 5.20 -15.61 -14.25
CA ILE A 370 5.15 -14.52 -15.22
C ILE A 370 3.81 -13.81 -15.11
N SER A 371 3.84 -12.50 -14.91
CA SER A 371 2.66 -11.65 -14.95
C SER A 371 2.89 -10.45 -15.85
N ALA A 372 1.80 -9.94 -16.44
CA ALA A 372 1.83 -8.72 -17.22
C ALA A 372 0.54 -7.94 -17.04
N TYR A 373 0.63 -6.61 -17.09
CA TYR A 373 -0.49 -5.71 -16.85
C TYR A 373 -0.51 -4.60 -17.88
N GLY A 374 -1.68 -4.34 -18.45
CA GLY A 374 -1.95 -3.12 -19.20
C GLY A 374 -2.37 -2.03 -18.24
N ILE A 375 -1.72 -0.86 -18.34
CA ILE A 375 -2.02 0.33 -17.55
C ILE A 375 -2.62 1.37 -18.49
N TYR A 376 -3.83 1.81 -18.15
CA TYR A 376 -4.68 2.63 -18.99
C TYR A 376 -4.97 3.97 -18.31
N GLN A 377 -5.01 5.03 -19.10
CA GLN A 377 -5.43 6.35 -18.65
C GLN A 377 -6.82 6.65 -19.24
N GLU A 378 -7.72 7.19 -18.42
CA GLU A 378 -9.05 7.61 -18.89
C GLU A 378 -8.92 8.68 -19.99
N SER A 379 -9.80 8.64 -21.00
CA SER A 379 -9.87 9.61 -22.08
C SER A 379 -10.90 10.69 -21.77
N ASP A 380 -10.50 11.96 -21.84
CA ASP A 380 -11.38 13.13 -21.65
C ASP A 380 -12.62 13.10 -22.55
N ASN A 381 -12.50 12.51 -23.74
CA ASN A 381 -13.61 12.35 -24.68
C ASN A 381 -14.58 11.24 -24.25
N ARG A 382 -15.81 11.63 -23.90
CA ARG A 382 -16.95 10.73 -23.69
C ARG A 382 -17.56 10.31 -25.03
N ASN A 383 -17.51 9.03 -25.37
CA ASN A 383 -18.20 8.49 -26.55
C ASN A 383 -19.56 7.90 -26.12
N ASN A 384 -20.67 8.48 -26.59
CA ASN A 384 -22.05 8.08 -26.26
C ASN A 384 -22.29 7.88 -24.75
N GLY A 385 -21.79 8.82 -23.93
CA GLY A 385 -21.91 8.77 -22.47
C GLY A 385 -21.04 7.73 -21.75
N ARG A 386 -20.27 6.92 -22.49
CA ARG A 386 -19.36 5.92 -21.91
C ARG A 386 -17.95 6.47 -21.78
N ARG A 387 -17.37 6.28 -20.59
CA ARG A 387 -15.95 6.50 -20.28
C ARG A 387 -15.11 5.40 -20.96
N THR A 388 -13.99 5.78 -21.56
CA THR A 388 -13.06 4.84 -22.22
C THR A 388 -11.65 5.13 -21.73
N ALA A 389 -10.84 4.09 -21.54
CA ALA A 389 -9.45 4.25 -21.14
C ALA A 389 -8.52 3.72 -22.24
N VAL A 390 -7.42 4.42 -22.47
CA VAL A 390 -6.44 4.15 -23.54
C VAL A 390 -5.19 3.57 -22.91
N LEU A 391 -4.66 2.50 -23.49
CA LEU A 391 -3.42 1.88 -23.04
C LEU A 391 -2.25 2.88 -23.13
N LYS A 392 -1.54 3.09 -22.03
CA LYS A 392 -0.36 3.98 -21.95
C LYS A 392 0.92 3.22 -21.64
N ARG A 393 0.81 2.18 -20.80
CA ARG A 393 1.96 1.38 -20.38
C ARG A 393 1.62 -0.09 -20.31
N VAL A 394 2.67 -0.91 -20.36
CA VAL A 394 2.62 -2.33 -20.06
C VAL A 394 3.69 -2.62 -19.01
N ALA A 395 3.29 -3.17 -17.86
CA ALA A 395 4.21 -3.76 -16.90
C ALA A 395 4.35 -5.25 -17.20
N ILE A 396 5.56 -5.80 -17.13
CA ILE A 396 5.83 -7.25 -17.26
C ILE A 396 6.81 -7.64 -16.18
N LEU A 397 6.53 -8.73 -15.48
CA LEU A 397 7.34 -9.26 -14.38
C LEU A 397 7.69 -10.71 -14.72
N ASP A 398 8.98 -11.02 -14.77
CA ASP A 398 9.48 -12.39 -14.81
C ASP A 398 10.04 -12.72 -13.41
N LYS A 399 9.18 -13.29 -12.57
CA LYS A 399 9.44 -13.67 -11.18
C LYS A 399 10.06 -15.06 -11.05
N ASN A 400 10.52 -15.69 -12.14
CA ASN A 400 11.28 -16.93 -12.01
C ASN A 400 12.58 -16.62 -11.23
N PRO A 401 12.97 -17.43 -10.24
CA PRO A 401 14.20 -17.21 -9.49
C PRO A 401 15.45 -17.18 -10.39
N TYR A 402 16.42 -16.37 -9.98
CA TYR A 402 17.76 -16.24 -10.57
C TYR A 402 18.72 -15.73 -9.49
N ASP A 403 19.85 -16.41 -9.26
CA ASP A 403 21.01 -15.88 -8.54
C ASP A 403 22.16 -15.71 -9.55
N GLU A 404 22.90 -14.60 -9.48
CA GLU A 404 24.06 -14.34 -10.35
C GLU A 404 25.15 -15.42 -10.31
N LYS A 405 25.20 -16.22 -9.23
CA LYS A 405 26.13 -17.36 -9.09
C LYS A 405 25.77 -18.52 -10.02
N ASP A 406 24.52 -18.58 -10.51
CA ASP A 406 24.07 -19.61 -11.46
C ASP A 406 24.54 -19.33 -12.91
N GLY A 407 25.14 -18.17 -13.17
CA GLY A 407 25.75 -17.80 -14.45
C GLY A 407 24.96 -16.76 -15.24
N GLU A 408 24.85 -16.94 -16.56
CA GLU A 408 24.18 -15.96 -17.43
C GLU A 408 22.66 -15.95 -17.19
N ARG A 409 22.09 -14.76 -16.93
CA ARG A 409 20.65 -14.57 -16.71
C ARG A 409 19.83 -15.04 -17.92
N PRO A 410 18.89 -15.99 -17.75
CA PRO A 410 17.97 -16.35 -18.83
C PRO A 410 16.98 -15.22 -19.12
N TYR A 411 16.65 -15.01 -20.40
CA TYR A 411 15.73 -13.96 -20.87
C TYR A 411 14.54 -14.51 -21.65
N THR A 412 13.37 -13.93 -21.40
CA THR A 412 12.14 -14.10 -22.19
C THR A 412 12.00 -12.94 -23.19
N GLU A 413 11.83 -13.23 -24.49
CA GLU A 413 11.40 -12.22 -25.48
C GLU A 413 9.89 -12.01 -25.35
N PHE A 414 9.47 -10.83 -24.90
CA PHE A 414 8.08 -10.41 -24.94
C PHE A 414 7.81 -9.57 -26.18
N ARG A 415 6.80 -9.99 -26.96
CA ARG A 415 6.30 -9.27 -28.13
C ARG A 415 5.13 -8.38 -27.74
N ILE A 416 5.26 -7.10 -28.06
CA ILE A 416 4.35 -6.00 -27.72
C ILE A 416 3.83 -5.41 -29.04
N PRO A 417 2.74 -5.95 -29.64
CA PRO A 417 2.30 -5.59 -30.99
C PRO A 417 1.95 -4.11 -31.19
N HIS A 418 1.68 -3.40 -30.09
CA HIS A 418 1.27 -2.01 -30.07
C HIS A 418 2.37 -1.01 -29.73
N ALA A 419 3.59 -1.47 -29.41
CA ALA A 419 4.72 -0.57 -29.16
C ALA A 419 5.16 0.10 -30.47
N LYS A 420 4.90 1.41 -30.57
CA LYS A 420 5.19 2.20 -31.76
C LYS A 420 6.65 2.67 -31.77
N ARG A 421 7.07 3.26 -32.90
CA ARG A 421 8.35 3.98 -32.99
C ARG A 421 8.38 5.11 -31.94
N GLY A 422 9.27 4.99 -30.97
CA GLY A 422 9.39 5.91 -29.84
C GLY A 422 9.04 5.29 -28.49
N ALA A 423 8.43 4.09 -28.47
CA ALA A 423 8.19 3.34 -27.24
C ALA A 423 9.53 2.97 -26.55
N THR A 424 9.54 3.04 -25.23
CA THR A 424 10.71 2.79 -24.38
C THR A 424 10.33 1.94 -23.18
N TYR A 425 11.31 1.35 -22.51
CA TYR A 425 11.11 0.70 -21.23
C TYR A 425 12.26 0.98 -20.26
N LYS A 426 11.93 0.88 -18.97
CA LYS A 426 12.85 0.89 -17.83
C LYS A 426 12.77 -0.46 -17.12
N LYS A 427 13.85 -0.85 -16.44
CA LYS A 427 13.95 -2.14 -15.72
C LYS A 427 14.04 -1.92 -14.21
N LEU A 428 13.37 -2.79 -13.45
CA LEU A 428 13.68 -3.15 -12.07
C LEU A 428 14.51 -4.44 -12.13
N SER A 429 15.71 -4.43 -11.57
CA SER A 429 16.64 -5.57 -11.58
C SER A 429 17.37 -5.69 -10.25
N GLY A 430 17.64 -6.93 -9.80
CA GLY A 430 18.47 -7.26 -8.64
C GLY A 430 19.31 -8.52 -8.91
N LEU A 431 20.35 -8.77 -8.10
CA LEU A 431 21.33 -9.84 -8.38
C LEU A 431 20.88 -11.23 -7.92
N SER A 432 20.04 -11.30 -6.89
CA SER A 432 19.36 -12.53 -6.44
C SER A 432 18.01 -12.19 -5.79
N PRO A 433 17.14 -13.16 -5.44
CA PRO A 433 15.90 -12.88 -4.71
C PRO A 433 16.13 -12.38 -3.28
N THR A 434 17.30 -12.69 -2.71
CA THR A 434 17.73 -12.36 -1.34
C THR A 434 18.64 -11.14 -1.26
N ASP A 435 18.99 -10.53 -2.40
CA ASP A 435 19.77 -9.30 -2.49
C ASP A 435 19.05 -8.13 -1.81
N GLN A 436 19.81 -7.34 -1.05
CA GLN A 436 19.31 -6.24 -0.21
C GLN A 436 19.89 -4.88 -0.59
N SER A 437 20.86 -4.83 -1.51
CA SER A 437 21.65 -3.61 -1.76
C SER A 437 21.90 -3.29 -3.23
N ASN A 438 21.80 -4.26 -4.14
CA ASN A 438 22.05 -4.05 -5.58
C ASN A 438 20.77 -4.01 -6.41
N VAL A 439 19.64 -3.69 -5.76
CA VAL A 439 18.38 -3.38 -6.43
C VAL A 439 18.53 -2.09 -7.21
N THR A 440 18.27 -2.14 -8.51
CA THR A 440 18.37 -1.00 -9.42
C THR A 440 17.04 -0.74 -10.10
N TRP A 441 16.71 0.53 -10.28
CA TRP A 441 15.69 0.94 -11.23
C TRP A 441 16.33 1.79 -12.34
N ALA A 442 16.14 1.38 -13.59
CA ALA A 442 16.73 2.07 -14.75
C ALA A 442 18.23 2.35 -14.58
N GLY A 443 18.99 1.38 -14.06
CA GLY A 443 20.42 1.52 -13.77
C GLY A 443 20.78 2.36 -12.53
N GLN A 444 19.81 3.03 -11.90
CA GLN A 444 20.02 3.87 -10.72
C GLN A 444 19.75 3.11 -9.42
N THR A 445 20.48 3.48 -8.35
CA THR A 445 20.22 3.04 -6.97
C THR A 445 19.78 4.21 -6.10
N LEU A 446 19.22 3.93 -4.92
CA LEU A 446 18.89 4.93 -3.90
C LEU A 446 19.98 4.98 -2.83
N THR A 447 20.32 6.19 -2.37
CA THR A 447 21.15 6.40 -1.17
C THR A 447 20.33 6.19 0.11
N GLY A 448 21.01 6.12 1.26
CA GLY A 448 20.37 6.07 2.57
C GLY A 448 19.47 7.27 2.90
N ASP A 449 19.67 8.40 2.22
CA ASP A 449 18.85 9.63 2.32
C ASP A 449 17.74 9.69 1.28
N GLY A 450 17.53 8.60 0.52
CA GLY A 450 16.44 8.48 -0.45
C GLY A 450 16.68 9.19 -1.79
N LEU A 451 17.92 9.49 -2.16
CA LEU A 451 18.27 10.16 -3.42
C LEU A 451 18.74 9.18 -4.48
N PHE A 452 18.35 9.40 -5.75
CA PHE A 452 18.82 8.59 -6.87
C PHE A 452 20.26 8.91 -7.27
N VAL A 453 21.06 7.86 -7.48
CA VAL A 453 22.45 7.94 -7.96
C VAL A 453 22.70 6.94 -9.10
N GLY A 454 23.64 7.27 -9.98
CA GLY A 454 23.87 6.55 -11.24
C GLY A 454 23.11 7.18 -12.42
N ASP A 455 23.48 6.76 -13.63
CA ASP A 455 22.85 7.24 -14.87
C ASP A 455 21.49 6.58 -15.10
N GLU A 456 20.47 7.34 -15.53
CA GLU A 456 19.17 6.76 -15.87
C GLU A 456 19.20 6.07 -17.25
N GLU A 457 19.07 4.75 -17.25
CA GLU A 457 18.98 3.91 -18.44
C GLU A 457 17.54 3.79 -18.97
N ILE A 458 17.32 4.32 -20.18
CA ILE A 458 16.06 4.17 -20.91
C ILE A 458 16.30 3.32 -22.17
N GLN A 459 15.76 2.12 -22.20
CA GLN A 459 15.97 1.17 -23.30
C GLN A 459 14.86 1.32 -24.35
N PRO A 460 15.17 1.47 -25.65
CA PRO A 460 14.15 1.61 -26.69
C PRO A 460 13.50 0.25 -27.03
N VAL A 461 12.18 0.21 -27.20
CA VAL A 461 11.49 -0.98 -27.72
C VAL A 461 11.83 -1.12 -29.22
N ARG A 462 12.51 -2.21 -29.59
CA ARG A 462 12.95 -2.43 -30.99
C ARG A 462 12.09 -3.50 -31.65
N ASN A 463 11.47 -3.17 -32.78
CA ASN A 463 10.58 -4.07 -33.54
C ASN A 463 9.46 -4.70 -32.69
N GLY A 464 8.94 -3.97 -31.70
CA GLY A 464 7.93 -4.48 -30.77
C GLY A 464 8.44 -5.54 -29.79
N LYS A 465 9.76 -5.69 -29.60
CA LYS A 465 10.38 -6.67 -28.70
C LYS A 465 10.93 -6.01 -27.44
N VAL A 466 10.73 -6.66 -26.30
CA VAL A 466 11.30 -6.33 -24.99
C VAL A 466 11.87 -7.60 -24.38
N PHE A 467 13.06 -7.52 -23.79
CA PHE A 467 13.76 -8.66 -23.19
C PHE A 467 13.77 -8.50 -21.67
N VAL A 468 13.07 -9.40 -20.98
CA VAL A 468 12.94 -9.42 -19.52
C VAL A 468 13.69 -10.65 -19.03
N GLY A 469 14.67 -10.44 -18.15
CA GLY A 469 15.42 -11.51 -17.52
C GLY A 469 14.64 -12.11 -16.36
N ARG A 470 14.96 -13.35 -16.00
CA ARG A 470 14.48 -13.93 -14.73
C ARG A 470 14.86 -13.04 -13.56
N GLY A 471 13.93 -12.80 -12.65
CA GLY A 471 14.09 -11.84 -11.57
C GLY A 471 14.19 -10.39 -12.06
N GLU A 472 13.54 -10.03 -13.17
CA GLU A 472 13.39 -8.63 -13.60
C GLU A 472 11.91 -8.26 -13.76
N ALA A 473 11.61 -6.99 -13.54
CA ALA A 473 10.36 -6.38 -14.00
C ALA A 473 10.68 -5.22 -14.96
N VAL A 474 9.80 -4.98 -15.93
CA VAL A 474 9.94 -3.87 -16.87
C VAL A 474 8.65 -3.06 -16.95
N LEU A 475 8.82 -1.75 -17.11
CA LEU A 475 7.73 -0.86 -17.46
C LEU A 475 7.95 -0.28 -18.85
N ILE A 476 7.05 -0.63 -19.75
CA ILE A 476 7.04 -0.20 -21.14
C ILE A 476 6.11 1.00 -21.26
N THR A 477 6.57 2.10 -21.84
CA THR A 477 5.76 3.27 -22.25
C THR A 477 5.61 3.26 -23.77
N LEU A 478 4.38 3.42 -24.27
CA LEU A 478 3.97 3.13 -25.67
C LEU A 478 3.86 4.34 -26.59
#